data_AF-A9A3J5-F1
#
_entry.id   AF-A9A3J5-F1
#
_cell.length_a   1.000
_cell.length_b   1.000
_cell.length_c   1.000
_cell.angle_alpha   90.00
_cell.angle_beta   90.00
_cell.angle_gamma   90.00
#
_symmetry.space_group_name_H-M   'P 1'
#
loop_
_entity.id
_entity.type
_entity.pdbx_description
1 polymer ?
#
loop_
_entity_poly.entity_id
_entity_poly.type
_entity_poly.pdbx_seq_one_letter_code
_entity_poly.pdbx_strand_id
1 'polypeptide(L)'
;MGLFSRKPSFCTICDKELTHKHKPKREWNIKGPLCGECHFEKQKEYYEGKVRQPCVECGKTQKITDLWEPRWQWDMEGLLCKPCFDKKEESHGKKKNFCSLCGGKMGLIRYNPKGKWKIDGQLCRKCWDEKKAELG
;
A
#
# COMPACT_ATOMS: atom_id res chain seq x y z
N MET A 1 -37.58 -25.53 44.32
CA MET A 1 -37.98 -24.31 43.59
C MET A 1 -37.36 -24.35 42.21
N GLY A 2 -38.08 -23.84 41.20
CA GLY A 2 -38.05 -24.30 39.82
C GLY A 2 -36.78 -24.04 39.00
N LEU A 3 -36.47 -25.03 38.16
CA LEU A 3 -36.38 -24.89 36.69
C LEU A 3 -35.74 -23.60 36.15
N PHE A 4 -34.43 -23.46 36.30
CA PHE A 4 -33.62 -22.72 35.32
C PHE A 4 -32.71 -23.68 34.58
N SER A 5 -33.28 -24.68 33.91
CA SER A 5 -32.61 -25.34 32.80
C SER A 5 -32.49 -24.33 31.65
N ARG A 6 -31.51 -23.43 31.76
CA ARG A 6 -31.13 -22.56 30.64
C ARG A 6 -30.79 -23.50 29.49
N LYS A 7 -31.54 -23.39 28.38
CA LYS A 7 -31.21 -24.12 27.15
C LYS A 7 -29.73 -23.89 26.83
N PRO A 8 -28.97 -24.94 26.48
CA PRO A 8 -27.58 -24.79 26.10
C PRO A 8 -27.53 -23.82 24.92
N SER A 9 -26.69 -22.79 25.05
CA SER A 9 -26.46 -21.83 23.99
C SER A 9 -25.12 -22.13 23.36
N PHE A 10 -25.05 -22.14 22.04
CA PHE A 10 -23.84 -22.50 21.31
C PHE A 10 -23.21 -21.28 20.64
N CYS A 11 -21.90 -21.31 20.49
CA CYS A 11 -21.15 -20.30 19.74
C CYS A 11 -21.57 -20.33 18.28
N THR A 12 -21.90 -19.18 17.70
CA THR A 12 -22.29 -19.10 16.28
C THR A 12 -21.17 -19.44 15.29
N ILE A 13 -19.91 -19.45 15.72
CA ILE A 13 -18.74 -19.71 14.85
C ILE A 13 -18.24 -21.15 14.98
N CYS A 14 -18.14 -21.67 16.20
CA CYS A 14 -17.49 -22.95 16.47
C CYS A 14 -18.41 -23.99 17.13
N ASP A 15 -19.70 -23.66 17.30
CA ASP A 15 -20.73 -24.52 17.90
C ASP A 15 -20.41 -25.08 19.29
N LYS A 16 -19.38 -24.56 19.98
CA LYS A 16 -19.07 -24.90 21.37
C LYS A 16 -20.20 -24.42 22.28
N GLU A 17 -20.57 -25.24 23.26
CA GLU A 17 -21.51 -24.85 24.30
C GLU A 17 -20.94 -23.69 25.14
N LEU A 18 -21.75 -22.66 25.36
CA LEU A 18 -21.36 -21.41 25.99
C LEU A 18 -21.75 -21.41 27.46
N THR A 19 -20.74 -21.30 28.33
CA THR A 19 -20.92 -20.92 29.73
C THR A 19 -21.13 -19.42 29.89
N HIS A 20 -20.42 -18.61 29.09
CA HIS A 20 -20.54 -17.16 29.04
C HIS A 20 -20.76 -16.68 27.59
N LYS A 21 -21.63 -15.69 27.40
CA LYS A 21 -22.05 -15.19 26.09
C LYS A 21 -21.38 -13.84 25.80
N HIS A 22 -20.59 -13.77 24.72
CA HIS A 22 -20.07 -12.51 24.22
C HIS A 22 -20.90 -12.01 23.04
N LYS A 23 -21.21 -10.71 23.03
CA LYS A 23 -22.00 -10.07 21.97
C LYS A 23 -21.06 -9.55 20.87
N PRO A 24 -21.22 -9.98 19.60
CA PRO A 24 -20.46 -9.43 18.48
C PRO A 24 -20.65 -7.92 18.34
N LYS A 25 -19.62 -7.22 17.86
CA LYS A 25 -19.76 -5.83 17.43
C LYS A 25 -20.66 -5.73 16.18
N ARG A 26 -21.38 -4.62 16.03
CA ARG A 26 -22.35 -4.43 14.92
C ARG A 26 -21.68 -4.49 13.55
N GLU A 27 -20.49 -3.89 13.44
CA GLU A 27 -19.66 -3.90 12.25
C GLU A 27 -19.25 -5.29 11.74
N TRP A 28 -19.29 -6.33 12.58
CA TRP A 28 -18.86 -7.67 12.18
C TRP A 28 -19.94 -8.46 11.43
N ASN A 29 -21.19 -7.95 11.40
CA ASN A 29 -22.34 -8.58 10.74
C ASN A 29 -22.62 -10.04 11.17
N ILE A 30 -22.24 -10.42 12.40
CA ILE A 30 -22.49 -11.75 12.98
C ILE A 30 -23.73 -11.66 13.87
N LYS A 31 -24.71 -12.53 13.63
CA LYS A 31 -25.95 -12.64 14.42
C LYS A 31 -25.88 -13.87 15.32
N GLY A 32 -25.69 -13.65 16.62
CA GLY A 32 -25.71 -14.72 17.63
C GLY A 32 -24.59 -14.56 18.67
N PRO A 33 -24.59 -15.36 19.74
CA PRO A 33 -23.59 -15.28 20.78
C PRO A 33 -22.28 -15.96 20.37
N LEU A 34 -21.15 -15.42 20.81
CA LEU A 34 -19.82 -16.00 20.61
C LEU A 34 -19.21 -16.49 21.92
N CYS A 35 -18.34 -17.50 21.84
CA CYS A 35 -17.43 -17.85 22.92
C CYS A 35 -16.30 -16.83 23.03
N GLY A 36 -15.57 -16.84 24.15
CA GLY A 36 -14.46 -15.91 24.38
C GLY A 36 -13.37 -15.98 23.31
N GLU A 37 -12.99 -17.19 22.89
CA GLU A 37 -11.98 -17.43 21.84
C GLU A 37 -12.41 -16.80 20.50
N CYS A 38 -13.59 -17.16 19.98
CA CYS A 38 -14.06 -16.65 18.70
C CYS A 38 -14.35 -15.14 18.74
N HIS A 39 -14.76 -14.59 19.89
CA HIS A 39 -14.91 -13.15 20.05
C HIS A 39 -13.55 -12.44 19.97
N PHE A 40 -12.52 -12.97 20.63
CA PHE A 40 -11.17 -12.41 20.59
C PHE A 40 -10.54 -12.50 19.19
N GLU A 41 -10.68 -13.64 18.50
CA GLU A 41 -10.20 -13.80 17.13
C GLU A 41 -10.85 -12.80 16.18
N LYS A 42 -12.19 -12.64 16.24
CA LYS A 42 -12.88 -11.66 15.41
C LYS A 42 -12.45 -10.22 15.70
N GLN A 43 -12.19 -9.92 16.97
CA GLN A 43 -11.65 -8.61 17.35
C GLN A 43 -10.26 -8.37 16.77
N LYS A 44 -9.39 -9.39 16.82
CA LYS A 44 -8.05 -9.34 16.24
C LYS A 44 -8.11 -9.18 14.72
N GLU A 45 -8.91 -9.98 14.02
CA GLU A 45 -9.11 -9.88 12.56
C GLU A 45 -9.58 -8.49 12.14
N TYR A 46 -10.57 -7.94 12.85
CA TYR A 46 -11.10 -6.61 12.55
C TYR A 46 -10.08 -5.50 12.80
N TYR A 47 -9.29 -5.61 13.88
CA TYR A 47 -8.22 -4.66 14.17
C TYR A 47 -7.09 -4.76 13.12
N GLU A 48 -6.64 -5.98 12.80
CA GLU A 48 -5.63 -6.21 11.76
C GLU A 48 -6.09 -5.74 10.38
N GLY A 49 -7.36 -5.93 10.04
CA GLY A 49 -7.94 -5.43 8.79
C GLY A 49 -7.96 -3.90 8.69
N LYS A 50 -8.06 -3.19 9.82
CA LYS A 50 -8.00 -1.72 9.85
C LYS A 50 -6.58 -1.17 9.86
N VAL A 51 -5.64 -1.91 10.42
CA VAL A 51 -4.25 -1.48 10.60
C VAL A 51 -3.36 -1.98 9.46
N ARG A 52 -3.92 -2.64 8.45
CA ARG A 52 -3.18 -3.11 7.28
C ARG A 52 -3.78 -2.55 5.99
N GLN A 53 -2.92 -2.18 5.05
CA GLN A 53 -3.31 -1.73 3.72
C GLN A 53 -2.33 -2.29 2.66
N PRO A 54 -2.76 -2.44 1.40
CA PRO A 54 -1.89 -2.88 0.33
C PRO A 54 -0.94 -1.76 -0.11
N CYS A 55 0.28 -2.13 -0.49
CA CYS A 55 1.18 -1.24 -1.22
C CYS A 55 0.57 -0.90 -2.59
N VAL A 56 0.53 0.39 -2.97
CA VAL A 56 -0.04 0.82 -4.26
C VAL A 56 0.72 0.28 -5.47
N GLU A 57 2.02 0.00 -5.34
CA GLU A 57 2.86 -0.46 -6.45
C GLU A 57 2.83 -1.99 -6.62
N CYS A 58 2.85 -2.75 -5.52
CA CYS A 58 3.01 -4.21 -5.58
C CYS A 58 1.83 -5.01 -4.97
N GLY A 59 0.83 -4.34 -4.40
CA GLY A 59 -0.34 -4.95 -3.80
C GLY A 59 -0.10 -5.70 -2.47
N LYS A 60 1.15 -5.82 -2.00
CA LYS A 60 1.45 -6.56 -0.76
C LYS A 60 0.87 -5.85 0.47
N THR A 61 -0.03 -6.53 1.18
CA THR A 61 -0.67 -6.03 2.40
C THR A 61 0.25 -6.09 3.61
N GLN A 62 0.55 -4.93 4.18
CA GLN A 62 1.41 -4.76 5.36
C GLN A 62 0.74 -3.84 6.37
N LYS A 63 1.30 -3.74 7.59
CA LYS A 63 0.80 -2.76 8.57
C LYS A 63 1.00 -1.36 8.03
N ILE A 64 0.05 -0.47 8.25
CA ILE A 64 0.09 0.92 7.81
C ILE A 64 1.36 1.62 8.28
N THR A 65 1.80 1.33 9.51
CA THR A 65 3.03 1.87 10.12
C THR A 65 4.32 1.47 9.40
N ASP A 66 4.29 0.36 8.63
CA ASP A 66 5.45 -0.18 7.91
C ASP A 66 5.48 0.28 6.44
N LEU A 67 4.47 1.06 6.03
CA LEU A 67 4.37 1.64 4.70
C LEU A 67 4.81 3.11 4.72
N TRP A 68 5.21 3.58 3.55
CA TRP A 68 5.86 4.85 3.31
C TRP A 68 5.00 5.72 2.41
N GLU A 69 4.87 6.99 2.78
CA GLU A 69 4.23 7.99 1.94
C GLU A 69 5.13 8.31 0.73
N PRO A 70 4.58 8.33 -0.49
CA PRO A 70 5.32 8.73 -1.68
C PRO A 70 5.79 10.18 -1.56
N ARG A 71 6.90 10.51 -2.23
CA ARG A 71 7.34 11.90 -2.35
C ARG A 71 6.31 12.69 -3.16
N TRP A 72 6.04 13.94 -2.77
CA TRP A 72 5.13 14.85 -3.49
C TRP A 72 5.48 14.99 -4.99
N GLN A 73 6.75 14.83 -5.35
CA GLN A 73 7.27 14.92 -6.72
C GLN A 73 6.82 13.78 -7.63
N TRP A 74 6.26 12.70 -7.07
CA TRP A 74 5.92 11.49 -7.83
C TRP A 74 4.47 11.45 -8.28
N ASP A 75 3.64 12.40 -7.85
CA ASP A 75 2.21 12.49 -8.21
C ASP A 75 1.47 11.15 -8.03
N MET A 76 1.61 10.58 -6.83
CA MET A 76 1.10 9.26 -6.47
C MET A 76 0.20 9.35 -5.25
N GLU A 77 -0.93 8.66 -5.31
CA GLU A 77 -1.81 8.47 -4.15
C GLU A 77 -1.64 7.05 -3.58
N GLY A 78 -1.74 6.93 -2.25
CA GLY A 78 -1.58 5.66 -1.52
C GLY A 78 -0.18 5.45 -0.95
N LEU A 79 -0.02 4.37 -0.17
CA LEU A 79 1.24 4.06 0.51
C LEU A 79 2.08 2.98 -0.20
N LEU A 80 3.39 3.06 -0.02
CA LEU A 80 4.37 2.15 -0.61
C LEU A 80 5.03 1.29 0.46
N CYS A 81 5.27 0.01 0.20
CA CYS A 81 6.18 -0.75 1.05
C CYS A 81 7.61 -0.26 0.83
N LYS A 82 8.44 -0.35 1.88
CA LYS A 82 9.84 0.12 1.84
C LYS A 82 10.63 -0.33 0.58
N PRO A 83 10.59 -1.60 0.15
CA PRO A 83 11.29 -2.01 -1.07
C PRO A 83 10.82 -1.28 -2.35
N CYS A 84 9.51 -1.00 -2.46
CA CYS A 84 8.97 -0.26 -3.61
C CYS A 84 9.35 1.22 -3.53
N PHE A 85 9.33 1.80 -2.32
CA PHE A 85 9.78 3.16 -2.09
C PHE A 85 11.26 3.34 -2.46
N ASP A 86 12.14 2.50 -1.95
CA ASP A 86 13.59 2.56 -2.19
C ASP A 86 13.92 2.40 -3.68
N LYS A 87 13.29 1.43 -4.36
CA LYS A 87 13.43 1.23 -5.80
C LYS A 87 13.00 2.46 -6.59
N LYS A 88 11.93 3.14 -6.15
CA LYS A 88 11.39 4.32 -6.81
C LYS A 88 12.27 5.54 -6.56
N GLU A 89 12.78 5.76 -5.34
CA GLU A 89 13.80 6.78 -5.05
C GLU A 89 15.04 6.58 -5.92
N GLU A 90 15.54 5.35 -6.05
CA GLU A 90 16.70 5.06 -6.89
C GLU A 90 16.43 5.39 -8.36
N SER A 91 15.26 5.00 -8.88
CA SER A 91 14.86 5.30 -10.25
C SER A 91 14.73 6.80 -10.52
N HIS A 92 14.17 7.56 -9.57
CA HIS A 92 14.08 9.02 -9.65
C HIS A 92 15.47 9.68 -9.54
N GLY A 93 16.32 9.17 -8.65
CA GLY A 93 17.71 9.60 -8.54
C GLY A 93 18.47 9.40 -9.85
N LYS A 94 18.28 8.26 -10.53
CA LYS A 94 18.85 7.99 -11.84
C LYS A 94 18.34 8.98 -12.90
N LYS A 95 17.02 9.17 -13.01
CA LYS A 95 16.42 10.16 -13.94
C LYS A 95 16.89 11.59 -13.69
N LYS A 96 17.18 11.95 -12.43
CA LYS A 96 17.65 13.30 -12.06
C LYS A 96 19.13 13.53 -12.36
N ASN A 97 19.95 12.48 -12.38
CA ASN A 97 21.40 12.58 -12.42
C ASN A 97 22.03 12.10 -13.74
N PHE A 98 21.28 11.40 -14.59
CA PHE A 98 21.79 10.84 -15.84
C PHE A 98 20.92 11.24 -17.03
N CYS A 99 21.55 11.41 -18.19
CA CYS A 99 20.89 11.70 -19.45
C CYS A 99 19.95 10.55 -19.82
N SER A 100 18.69 10.84 -20.16
CA SER A 100 17.70 9.83 -20.54
C SER A 100 18.04 9.04 -21.81
N LEU A 101 18.90 9.57 -22.70
CA LEU A 101 19.27 8.91 -23.95
C LEU A 101 20.59 8.14 -23.86
N CYS A 102 21.65 8.77 -23.34
CA CYS A 102 22.98 8.16 -23.33
C CYS A 102 23.41 7.60 -21.97
N GLY A 103 22.61 7.78 -20.90
CA GLY A 103 22.96 7.35 -19.55
C GLY A 103 24.17 8.09 -18.94
N GLY A 104 24.69 9.12 -19.60
CA GLY A 104 25.85 9.89 -19.12
C GLY A 104 25.49 10.76 -17.91
N LYS A 105 26.41 10.88 -16.95
CA LYS A 105 26.22 11.71 -15.75
C LYS A 105 26.01 13.17 -16.14
N MET A 106 24.93 13.77 -15.65
CA MET A 106 24.55 15.15 -15.95
C MET A 106 25.32 16.15 -15.09
N GLY A 107 25.75 17.25 -15.71
CA GLY A 107 26.32 18.40 -15.01
C GLY A 107 25.25 19.38 -14.51
N LEU A 108 25.67 20.59 -14.17
CA LEU A 108 24.78 21.66 -13.70
C LEU A 108 23.76 22.08 -14.78
N ILE A 109 24.18 22.07 -16.06
CA ILE A 109 23.32 22.45 -17.18
C ILE A 109 22.55 21.24 -17.68
N ARG A 110 21.23 21.36 -17.69
CA ARG A 110 20.28 20.29 -18.04
C ARG A 110 19.33 20.77 -19.12
N TYR A 111 19.00 19.89 -20.06
CA TYR A 111 18.17 20.25 -21.21
C TYR A 111 16.88 19.45 -21.18
N ASN A 112 15.75 20.14 -21.31
CA ASN A 112 14.45 19.48 -21.43
C ASN A 112 14.16 19.16 -22.90
N PRO A 113 13.72 17.93 -23.23
CA PRO A 113 13.31 17.59 -24.58
C PRO A 113 12.09 18.42 -25.01
N LYS A 114 11.96 18.71 -26.32
CA LYS A 114 10.76 19.36 -26.85
C LYS A 114 9.56 18.42 -26.66
N GLY A 115 8.37 18.96 -26.34
CA GLY A 115 7.16 18.15 -26.12
C GLY A 115 6.82 17.19 -27.28
N LYS A 116 7.10 17.60 -28.53
CA LYS A 116 6.92 16.74 -29.72
C LYS A 116 7.80 15.48 -29.75
N TRP A 117 8.90 15.45 -29.01
CA TRP A 117 9.85 14.33 -29.03
C TRP A 117 9.40 13.14 -28.16
N LYS A 118 8.42 13.31 -27.26
CA LYS A 118 7.91 12.25 -26.38
C LYS A 118 9.02 11.51 -25.58
N ILE A 119 10.07 12.23 -25.18
CA ILE A 119 11.17 11.69 -24.36
C ILE A 119 10.89 12.04 -22.89
N ASP A 120 10.91 11.03 -22.01
CA ASP A 120 10.80 11.22 -20.57
C ASP A 120 12.18 11.44 -19.91
N GLY A 121 12.26 12.42 -19.00
CA GLY A 121 13.47 12.84 -18.32
C GLY A 121 14.33 13.88 -19.05
N GLN A 122 15.53 14.15 -18.54
CA GLN A 122 16.39 15.25 -18.99
C GLN A 122 17.54 14.76 -19.87
N LEU A 123 18.00 15.63 -20.78
CA LEU A 123 19.06 15.34 -21.74
C LEU A 123 20.34 16.10 -21.42
N CYS A 124 21.49 15.48 -21.73
CA CYS A 124 22.74 16.20 -21.82
C CYS A 124 22.76 17.07 -23.08
N ARG A 125 23.69 18.03 -23.13
CA ARG A 125 23.82 18.95 -24.27
C ARG A 125 23.93 18.22 -25.62
N LYS A 126 24.82 17.22 -25.69
CA LYS A 126 25.09 16.46 -26.92
C LYS A 126 23.82 15.80 -27.46
N CYS A 127 23.13 15.01 -26.64
CA CYS A 127 21.91 14.32 -27.05
C CYS A 127 20.76 15.28 -27.38
N TRP A 128 20.70 16.44 -26.72
CA TRP A 128 19.70 17.46 -27.06
C TRP A 128 19.97 18.10 -28.42
N ASP A 129 21.23 18.46 -28.71
CA ASP A 129 21.64 19.04 -29.98
C ASP A 129 21.43 18.04 -31.14
N GLU A 130 21.78 16.76 -30.94
CA GLU A 130 21.54 15.67 -31.89
C GLU A 130 20.04 15.49 -32.19
N LYS A 131 19.20 15.37 -31.15
CA LYS A 131 17.74 15.26 -31.35
C LYS A 131 17.13 16.50 -31.98
N LYS A 132 17.71 17.68 -31.72
CA LYS A 132 17.31 18.91 -32.40
C LYS A 132 17.71 18.91 -33.88
N ALA A 133 18.82 18.29 -34.26
CA ALA A 133 19.19 18.17 -35.67
C ALA A 133 18.29 17.16 -36.41
N GLU A 134 17.95 16.04 -35.76
CA GLU A 134 17.09 15.00 -36.36
C GLU A 134 15.61 15.41 -36.48
N LEU A 135 15.06 16.04 -35.44
CA LEU A 135 13.61 16.28 -35.28
C LEU A 135 13.28 17.77 -35.19
N GLY A 136 14.24 18.62 -35.59
CA GLY A 136 14.31 20.08 -35.40
C GLY A 136 13.05 20.82 -35.67
#